data_AF-A0A1C5T971-F1
#
_entry.id   AF-A0A1C5T971-F1
#
_cell.length_a   1.000
_cell.length_b   1.000
_cell.length_c   1.000
_cell.angle_alpha   90.00
_cell.angle_beta   90.00
_cell.angle_gamma   90.00
#
_symmetry.space_group_name_H-M   'P 1'
#
loop_
_entity.id
_entity.type
_entity.pdbx_description
1 polymer ?
#
loop_
_entity_poly.entity_id
_entity_poly.type
_entity_poly.pdbx_seq_one_letter_code
_entity_poly.pdbx_strand_id
1 'polypeptide(L)'
;MEMRDIGAYNSCPNGCRYCYANADARGAARAFREQHDPASPLMLGHLRPGDVVTQATQRSYLAAGARAARRAVAPGQERLEL
;
A
#
# COMPACT_ATOMS: atom_id res chain seq x y z
N MET A 1 -18.67 -9.73 -1.75
CA MET A 1 -17.73 -9.16 -0.79
C MET A 1 -16.35 -9.34 -1.39
N GLU A 2 -15.64 -8.25 -1.66
CA GLU A 2 -14.31 -8.31 -2.26
C GLU A 2 -13.27 -8.20 -1.13
N MET A 3 -12.28 -9.10 -1.14
CA MET A 3 -11.13 -9.06 -0.22
C MET A 3 -9.95 -8.45 -0.96
N ARG A 4 -9.37 -7.39 -0.41
CA ARG A 4 -8.13 -6.78 -0.91
C ARG A 4 -7.03 -6.93 0.12
N ASP A 5 -5.84 -7.24 -0.37
CA ASP A 5 -4.65 -7.19 0.47
C ASP A 5 -4.35 -5.73 0.84
N ILE A 6 -3.95 -5.52 2.09
CA ILE A 6 -3.56 -4.22 2.63
C ILE A 6 -2.05 -4.09 2.78
N GLY A 7 -1.28 -5.12 2.39
CA GLY A 7 0.16 -5.04 2.46
C GLY A 7 0.93 -6.08 1.65
N ALA A 8 2.20 -6.25 2.01
CA ALA A 8 3.14 -7.19 1.40
C ALA A 8 3.85 -7.96 2.51
N TYR A 9 3.82 -9.28 2.43
CA TYR A 9 4.46 -10.16 3.40
C TYR A 9 5.99 -10.04 3.35
N ASN A 10 6.63 -10.29 4.49
CA ASN A 10 8.08 -10.32 4.66
C ASN A 10 8.78 -9.10 4.02
N SER A 11 8.21 -7.91 4.20
CA SER A 11 8.73 -6.66 3.63
C SER A 11 9.25 -5.68 4.67
N CYS A 12 8.83 -5.84 5.94
CA CYS A 12 9.10 -4.87 6.99
C CYS A 12 10.27 -5.30 7.91
N PRO A 13 11.29 -4.44 8.13
CA PRO A 13 12.45 -4.78 8.95
C PRO A 13 12.20 -4.65 10.47
N ASN A 14 11.01 -4.18 10.90
CA ASN A 14 10.74 -3.83 12.30
C ASN A 14 10.71 -5.03 13.27
N GLY A 15 10.46 -6.24 12.78
CA GLY A 15 10.51 -7.45 13.60
C GLY A 15 9.51 -7.51 14.77
N CYS A 16 8.31 -6.93 14.60
CA CYS A 16 7.32 -6.89 15.68
C CYS A 16 6.89 -8.31 16.10
N ARG A 17 6.86 -8.57 17.41
CA ARG A 17 6.57 -9.89 18.01
C ARG A 17 5.26 -10.54 17.55
N TYR A 18 4.26 -9.73 17.18
CA TYR A 18 2.93 -10.19 16.79
C TYR A 18 2.59 -9.87 15.33
N CYS A 19 3.60 -9.59 14.50
CA CYS A 19 3.37 -9.32 13.09
C CYS A 19 3.01 -10.62 12.37
N TYR A 20 1.75 -10.78 11.95
CA TYR A 20 1.33 -11.93 11.16
C TYR A 20 1.99 -11.96 9.77
N ALA A 21 2.37 -10.78 9.24
CA ALA A 21 2.90 -10.64 7.89
C ALA A 21 4.42 -10.83 7.79
N ASN A 22 5.11 -11.03 8.92
CA ASN A 22 6.57 -11.14 8.97
C ASN A 22 7.00 -12.52 9.49
N ALA A 23 6.73 -13.55 8.69
CA ALA A 23 7.07 -14.94 9.01
C ALA A 23 8.59 -15.19 8.98
N ASP A 24 9.33 -14.46 8.13
CA ASP A 24 10.79 -14.48 8.08
C ASP A 24 11.35 -13.07 8.30
N ALA A 25 11.60 -12.74 9.57
CA ALA A 25 12.14 -11.44 9.97
C ALA A 25 13.51 -11.13 9.34
N ARG A 26 14.36 -12.15 9.11
CA ARG A 26 15.68 -11.94 8.51
C ARG A 26 15.56 -11.67 7.02
N GLY A 27 14.73 -12.45 6.33
CA GLY A 27 14.39 -12.24 4.93
C GLY A 27 13.78 -10.87 4.69
N ALA A 28 12.85 -10.46 5.55
CA ALA A 28 12.20 -9.15 5.47
C ALA A 28 13.18 -7.99 5.65
N ALA A 29 14.07 -8.08 6.63
CA ALA A 29 15.11 -7.08 6.82
C ALA A 29 16.07 -6.98 5.61
N ARG A 30 16.40 -8.12 4.98
CA ARG A 30 17.24 -8.15 3.79
C ARG A 30 16.52 -7.55 2.58
N ALA A 31 15.28 -7.97 2.31
CA ALA A 31 14.47 -7.47 1.21
C ALA A 31 14.24 -5.96 1.32
N PHE A 32 13.95 -5.46 2.53
CA PHE A 32 13.85 -4.03 2.79
C PHE A 32 15.13 -3.28 2.42
N ARG A 33 16.29 -3.75 2.88
CA ARG A 33 17.58 -3.09 2.58
C ARG A 33 17.91 -3.08 1.09
N GLU A 34 17.54 -4.13 0.37
CA GLU A 34 17.88 -4.30 -1.05
C GLU A 34 16.91 -3.59 -1.99
N GLN A 35 15.64 -3.44 -1.59
CA GLN A 35 14.55 -3.07 -2.52
C GLN A 35 13.71 -1.89 -2.05
N HIS A 36 13.85 -1.42 -0.81
CA HIS A 36 13.11 -0.24 -0.37
C HIS A 36 13.68 1.01 -1.05
N ASP A 37 12.81 1.76 -1.71
CA ASP A 37 13.10 3.08 -2.25
C ASP A 37 12.02 4.06 -1.77
N PRO A 38 12.38 5.11 -0.99
CA PRO A 38 11.43 6.15 -0.56
C PRO A 38 10.74 6.91 -1.71
N ALA A 39 11.32 6.91 -2.91
CA ALA A 39 10.69 7.50 -4.09
C ALA A 39 9.67 6.57 -4.77
N SER A 40 9.69 5.28 -4.44
CA SER A 40 8.72 4.33 -4.96
C SER A 40 7.38 4.43 -4.21
N PRO A 41 6.24 4.33 -4.92
CA PRO A 41 4.92 4.22 -4.28
C PRO A 41 4.65 2.83 -3.68
N LEU A 42 5.52 1.84 -3.95
CA LEU A 42 5.39 0.47 -3.43
C LEU A 42 6.19 0.30 -2.14
N MET A 43 5.83 -0.67 -1.31
CA MET A 43 6.61 -0.99 -0.10
C MET A 43 8.03 -1.44 -0.42
N LEU A 44 8.21 -2.19 -1.50
CA LEU A 44 9.50 -2.66 -2.03
C LEU A 44 9.47 -2.63 -3.57
N GLY A 45 10.59 -2.25 -4.17
CA GLY A 45 10.80 -2.24 -5.62
C GLY A 45 9.98 -1.16 -6.34
N HIS A 46 9.81 -1.34 -7.65
CA HIS A 46 9.04 -0.46 -8.53
C HIS A 46 8.11 -1.28 -9.42
N LEU A 47 7.15 -0.61 -10.04
CA LEU A 47 6.33 -1.19 -11.09
C LEU A 47 7.21 -1.73 -12.22
N ARG A 48 6.87 -2.92 -12.70
CA ARG A 48 7.50 -3.60 -13.83
C ARG A 48 6.63 -3.46 -15.07
N PRO A 49 7.19 -3.64 -16.28
CA PRO A 49 6.42 -3.50 -17.53
C PRO A 49 5.17 -4.37 -17.67
N GLY A 50 5.04 -5.45 -16.88
CA GLY A 50 3.87 -6.33 -16.89
C GLY A 50 2.84 -6.07 -15.78
N ASP A 51 3.10 -5.12 -14.88
CA ASP A 51 2.19 -4.83 -13.78
C ASP A 51 0.96 -4.05 -14.27
N VAL A 52 -0.20 -4.34 -13.68
CA VAL A 52 -1.46 -3.65 -13.99
C VAL A 52 -1.94 -2.89 -12.77
N VAL A 53 -2.00 -1.57 -12.86
CA VAL A 53 -2.53 -0.70 -11.81
C VAL A 53 -4.01 -0.43 -12.09
N THR A 54 -4.87 -0.85 -11.18
CA THR A 54 -6.32 -0.65 -11.27
C THR A 54 -6.82 0.30 -10.18
N GLN A 55 -7.81 1.13 -10.50
CA GLN A 55 -8.42 2.02 -9.51
C GLN A 55 -9.23 1.20 -8.49
N ALA A 56 -8.85 1.33 -7.21
CA ALA A 56 -9.53 0.68 -6.11
C ALA A 56 -10.85 1.39 -5.78
N THR A 57 -11.94 0.63 -5.59
CA THR A 57 -13.18 1.19 -5.00
C THR A 57 -12.96 1.43 -3.51
N GLN A 58 -12.45 2.60 -3.14
CA GLN A 58 -12.29 3.01 -1.74
C GLN A 58 -13.44 3.95 -1.35
N ARG A 59 -14.22 3.57 -0.33
CA ARG A 59 -15.33 4.38 0.20
C ARG A 59 -15.05 4.70 1.66
N SER A 60 -15.40 5.91 2.08
CA SER A 60 -15.38 6.27 3.50
C SER A 60 -16.54 5.60 4.22
N TYR A 61 -16.26 4.97 5.37
CA TYR A 61 -17.27 4.46 6.30
C TYR A 61 -17.51 5.39 7.49
N LEU A 62 -16.88 6.56 7.51
CA LEU A 62 -17.14 7.55 8.55
C LEU A 62 -18.61 7.99 8.43
N ALA A 63 -19.36 7.93 9.54
CA ALA A 63 -20.67 8.54 9.61
C ALA A 63 -20.56 10.02 9.17
N ALA A 64 -21.56 10.52 8.46
CA ALA A 64 -21.59 11.90 7.98
C ALA A 64 -21.66 12.86 9.18
N GLY A 65 -20.52 13.16 9.80
CA GLY A 65 -20.45 13.90 11.05
C GLY A 65 -19.10 13.76 11.74
N ALA A 66 -18.11 14.51 11.23
CA ALA A 66 -16.96 15.10 11.96
C ALA A 66 -15.87 15.64 11.01
N ARG A 67 -15.76 15.10 9.77
CA ARG A 67 -14.74 15.54 8.78
C ARG A 67 -15.26 15.72 7.34
N ALA A 68 -16.59 15.75 7.14
CA ALA A 68 -17.20 15.84 5.80
C ALA A 68 -16.87 17.13 5.00
N ALA A 69 -16.26 18.14 5.63
CA ALA A 69 -15.99 19.43 5.00
C ALA A 69 -14.61 19.56 4.33
N ARG A 70 -13.71 18.56 4.37
CA ARG A 70 -12.38 18.70 3.75
C ARG A 70 -12.12 17.63 2.69
N ARG A 71 -12.24 18.09 1.44
CA ARG A 71 -11.90 17.49 0.14
C ARG A 71 -12.88 16.46 -0.43
N ALA A 72 -13.84 17.00 -1.18
CA ALA A 72 -14.30 16.37 -2.40
C ALA A 72 -13.14 16.32 -3.42
N VAL A 73 -12.72 15.12 -3.81
CA VAL A 73 -12.53 14.72 -5.22
C VAL A 73 -12.78 13.21 -5.30
N ALA A 74 -13.87 12.84 -5.96
CA ALA A 74 -14.13 11.56 -6.61
C ALA A 74 -15.17 11.87 -7.70
N PRO A 75 -15.19 11.23 -8.88
CA PRO A 75 -14.39 10.09 -9.36
C PRO A 75 -13.61 10.37 -10.67
N GLY A 76 -12.55 9.60 -10.92
CA GLY A 76 -12.12 9.24 -12.28
C GLY A 76 -10.94 9.97 -12.97
N GLN A 77 -10.48 11.15 -12.56
CA GLN A 77 -9.65 11.98 -13.46
C GLN A 77 -8.75 12.95 -12.68
N GLU A 78 -7.48 13.26 -12.97
CA GLU A 78 -6.42 12.92 -13.96
C GLU A 78 -5.11 13.44 -13.27
N ARG A 79 -3.90 12.91 -13.41
CA ARG A 79 -3.18 12.32 -14.56
C ARG A 79 -2.23 11.24 -14.03
N LEU A 80 -2.26 10.08 -14.66
CA LEU A 80 -1.25 9.05 -14.48
C LEU A 80 0.00 9.46 -15.29
N GLU A 81 1.03 9.96 -14.62
CA GLU A 81 2.39 9.99 -15.16
C GLU A 81 3.29 9.32 -14.12
N LEU A 82 4.07 8.34 -14.59
CA LEU A 82 4.89 7.40 -13.82
C LEU A 82 6.00 8.11 -13.03
#